data_AF-A0A180FFX1-F1
#
_entry.id   AF-A0A180FFX1-F1
#
_cell.length_a   1.000
_cell.length_b   1.000
_cell.length_c   1.000
_cell.angle_alpha   90.00
_cell.angle_beta   90.00
_cell.angle_gamma   90.00
#
_symmetry.space_group_name_H-M   'P 1'
#
loop_
_entity.id
_entity.type
_entity.pdbx_description
1 polymer ?
#
loop_
_entity_poly.entity_id
_entity_poly.type
_entity_poly.pdbx_seq_one_letter_code
_entity_poly.pdbx_strand_id
1 'polypeptide(L)'
;MAKYLRTSAITSEVEDLISKAKDRLVIISPYLQLSDKVRELLENKERGKIVKVIILCGKEKLKTEELEFLQNLKCVNLYFYKDLHAKCYLNEKKMIISSMNLYEYSQKNNIEMGILIEKDIDEQIYDDAWEDIESMLYHRATDYEDIEASKGANKVKTEPSKPSAAKSNASFVVPPQPNTFVPGFCIRTGVPIPFNIEKPLSYDAYKQWNKYKDPDYPEKYCHFSGELSNGETSVSHPVLRKNWKKANN
;
A
#
# COMPACT_ATOMS: atom_id res chain seq x y z
N MET A 1 24.72 9.32 -10.44
CA MET A 1 25.14 9.94 -9.18
C MET A 1 24.05 10.88 -8.76
N ALA A 2 23.56 10.66 -7.54
CA ALA A 2 22.47 11.41 -6.96
C ALA A 2 22.75 12.92 -6.92
N LYS A 3 21.70 13.72 -7.11
CA LYS A 3 21.79 15.19 -7.21
C LYS A 3 21.03 15.84 -6.06
N TYR A 4 21.67 16.80 -5.40
CA TYR A 4 21.01 17.61 -4.37
C TYR A 4 20.04 18.61 -4.99
N LEU A 5 18.85 18.70 -4.41
CA LEU A 5 17.78 19.62 -4.81
C LEU A 5 17.43 20.58 -3.67
N ARG A 6 17.20 21.85 -4.03
CA ARG A 6 16.56 22.86 -3.17
C ARG A 6 15.07 22.97 -3.50
N THR A 7 14.28 23.63 -2.66
CA THR A 7 12.82 23.79 -2.80
C THR A 7 12.32 23.92 -4.25
N SER A 8 12.78 24.93 -5.01
CA SER A 8 12.30 25.16 -6.38
C SER A 8 12.65 24.03 -7.35
N ALA A 9 13.83 23.42 -7.18
CA ALA A 9 14.25 22.28 -7.98
C ALA A 9 13.44 21.02 -7.63
N ILE A 10 13.06 20.82 -6.37
CA ILE A 10 12.17 19.73 -5.95
C ILE A 10 10.81 19.89 -6.63
N THR A 11 10.20 21.09 -6.59
CA THR A 11 8.92 21.35 -7.27
C THR A 11 9.01 21.03 -8.76
N SER A 12 10.02 21.58 -9.45
CA SER A 12 10.18 21.37 -10.89
C SER A 12 10.43 19.90 -11.24
N GLU A 13 11.23 19.17 -10.46
CA GLU A 13 11.50 17.75 -10.72
C GLU A 13 10.29 16.87 -10.39
N VAL A 14 9.47 17.22 -9.39
CA VAL A 14 8.20 16.50 -9.13
C VAL A 14 7.24 16.67 -10.30
N GLU A 15 7.08 17.88 -10.84
CA GLU A 15 6.26 18.12 -12.03
C GLU A 15 6.78 17.36 -13.26
N ASP A 16 8.11 17.37 -13.49
CA ASP A 16 8.76 16.62 -14.57
C ASP A 16 8.54 15.12 -14.42
N LEU A 17 8.68 14.60 -13.20
CA LEU A 17 8.53 13.20 -12.86
C LEU A 17 7.09 12.71 -13.12
N ILE A 18 6.09 13.49 -12.69
CA ILE A 18 4.68 13.18 -12.98
C ILE A 18 4.45 13.26 -14.49
N SER A 19 4.87 14.33 -15.15
CA SER A 19 4.69 14.54 -16.60
C SER A 19 5.31 13.43 -17.44
N LYS A 20 6.51 12.95 -17.08
CA LYS A 20 7.26 11.95 -17.85
C LYS A 20 6.95 10.49 -17.50
N ALA A 21 6.20 10.20 -16.44
CA ALA A 21 5.85 8.83 -16.06
C ALA A 21 5.13 8.09 -17.20
N LYS A 22 5.59 6.88 -17.54
CA LYS A 22 5.02 6.07 -18.63
C LYS A 22 4.46 4.73 -18.20
N ASP A 23 5.05 4.12 -17.17
CA ASP A 23 4.65 2.79 -16.70
C ASP A 23 4.08 2.88 -15.28
N ARG A 24 4.76 3.62 -14.41
CA ARG A 24 4.35 3.81 -13.01
C ARG A 24 4.63 5.21 -12.51
N LEU A 25 3.77 5.68 -11.62
CA LEU A 25 3.98 6.86 -10.81
C LEU A 25 3.62 6.51 -9.36
N VAL A 26 4.51 6.79 -8.42
CA VAL A 26 4.25 6.61 -7.00
C VAL A 26 4.49 7.93 -6.27
N ILE A 27 3.48 8.37 -5.53
CA ILE A 27 3.49 9.58 -4.73
C ILE A 27 3.30 9.16 -3.27
N ILE A 28 4.32 9.39 -2.45
CA ILE A 28 4.30 9.08 -1.02
C ILE A 28 4.44 10.41 -0.29
N SER A 29 3.40 10.80 0.45
CA SER A 29 3.42 12.05 1.22
C SER A 29 2.44 11.94 2.38
N PRO A 30 2.83 12.18 3.64
CA PRO A 30 1.91 12.12 4.78
C PRO A 30 0.75 13.09 4.59
N TYR A 31 1.03 14.28 4.08
CA TYR A 31 0.03 15.30 3.80
C TYR A 31 -0.07 15.53 2.30
N LEU A 32 -1.29 15.58 1.79
CA LEU A 32 -1.58 15.76 0.38
C LEU A 32 -2.48 16.99 0.21
N GLN A 33 -1.97 18.01 -0.48
CA GLN A 33 -2.76 19.12 -1.00
C GLN A 33 -2.18 19.47 -2.37
N LEU A 34 -2.82 18.93 -3.41
CA LEU A 34 -2.33 19.08 -4.76
C LEU A 34 -2.49 20.53 -5.23
N SER A 35 -1.48 21.05 -5.91
CA SER A 35 -1.62 22.29 -6.66
C SER A 35 -2.42 22.05 -7.93
N ASP A 36 -3.00 23.11 -8.50
CA ASP A 36 -3.68 23.05 -9.80
C ASP A 36 -2.81 22.40 -10.88
N LYS A 37 -1.50 22.67 -10.83
CA LYS A 37 -0.55 22.09 -11.79
C LYS A 37 -0.43 20.59 -11.66
N VAL A 38 -0.36 20.06 -10.43
CA VAL A 38 -0.30 18.61 -10.21
C VAL A 38 -1.62 17.94 -10.58
N ARG A 39 -2.76 18.58 -10.28
CA ARG A 39 -4.08 18.09 -10.69
C ARG A 39 -4.16 17.94 -12.22
N GLU A 40 -3.77 18.99 -12.96
CA GLU A 40 -3.71 18.97 -14.43
C GLU A 40 -2.81 17.83 -14.96
N LEU A 41 -1.65 17.61 -14.34
CA LEU A 41 -0.72 16.56 -14.73
C LEU A 41 -1.31 15.16 -14.50
N LEU A 42 -2.04 14.94 -13.41
CA LEU A 42 -2.72 13.66 -13.13
C LEU A 42 -3.89 13.41 -14.09
N GLU A 43 -4.69 14.43 -14.41
CA GLU A 43 -5.74 14.33 -15.43
C GLU A 43 -5.18 14.01 -16.81
N ASN A 44 -4.01 14.56 -17.15
CA ASN A 44 -3.30 14.22 -18.37
C ASN A 44 -2.89 12.73 -18.41
N LYS A 45 -2.61 12.11 -17.25
CA LYS A 45 -2.34 10.67 -17.16
C LYS A 45 -3.58 9.82 -17.34
N GLU A 46 -4.71 10.25 -16.79
CA GLU A 46 -6.01 9.57 -17.00
C GLU A 46 -6.39 9.49 -18.49
N ARG A 47 -6.09 10.55 -19.26
CA ARG A 47 -6.32 10.57 -20.72
C ARG A 47 -5.32 9.72 -21.52
N GLY A 48 -4.19 9.35 -20.91
CA GLY A 48 -3.10 8.60 -21.55
C GLY A 48 -3.23 7.08 -21.43
N LYS A 49 -2.24 6.33 -21.96
CA LYS A 49 -2.14 4.86 -21.78
C LYS A 49 -1.36 4.50 -20.50
N ILE A 50 -1.78 3.38 -19.89
CA ILE A 50 -1.12 2.49 -18.90
C ILE A 50 -0.06 3.15 -18.00
N VAL A 51 -0.41 4.22 -17.29
CA VAL A 51 0.37 4.65 -16.12
C VAL A 51 -0.40 4.20 -14.90
N LYS A 52 0.17 3.27 -14.12
CA LYS A 52 -0.37 2.96 -12.79
C LYS A 52 0.08 4.07 -11.83
N VAL A 53 -0.87 4.87 -11.34
CA VAL A 53 -0.60 5.91 -10.34
C VAL A 53 -0.94 5.38 -8.96
N ILE A 54 0.04 5.35 -8.06
CA ILE A 54 -0.13 4.92 -6.67
C ILE A 54 0.10 6.14 -5.79
N ILE A 55 -0.88 6.47 -4.95
CA ILE A 55 -0.75 7.54 -3.99
C ILE A 55 -0.86 6.93 -2.59
N LEU A 56 0.19 7.09 -1.79
CA LEU A 56 0.20 6.69 -0.39
C LEU A 56 0.22 7.94 0.49
N CYS A 57 -0.89 8.18 1.19
CA CYS A 57 -1.03 9.26 2.16
C CYS A 57 -1.10 8.73 3.60
N GLY A 58 -1.03 9.61 4.59
CA GLY A 58 -1.08 9.20 6.00
C GLY A 58 -1.54 10.32 6.92
N LYS A 59 -1.38 10.11 8.23
CA LYS A 59 -1.65 11.07 9.32
C LYS A 59 -3.04 11.71 9.38
N GLU A 60 -3.40 12.54 8.41
CA GLU A 60 -4.65 13.30 8.36
C GLU A 60 -5.57 12.80 7.26
N LYS A 61 -6.87 13.02 7.45
CA LYS A 61 -7.87 12.71 6.42
C LYS A 61 -7.70 13.72 5.28
N LEU A 62 -7.75 13.23 4.04
CA LEU A 62 -7.85 14.12 2.88
C LEU A 62 -9.11 14.98 2.99
N LYS A 63 -9.01 16.24 2.54
CA LYS A 63 -10.18 17.08 2.34
C LYS A 63 -11.13 16.40 1.36
N THR A 64 -12.43 16.56 1.55
CA THR A 64 -13.45 15.92 0.70
C THR A 64 -13.22 16.17 -0.78
N GLU A 65 -12.94 17.42 -1.17
CA GLU A 65 -12.66 17.79 -2.57
C GLU A 65 -11.44 17.07 -3.14
N GLU A 66 -10.38 16.93 -2.34
CA GLU A 66 -9.15 16.25 -2.77
C GLU A 66 -9.38 14.74 -2.94
N LEU A 67 -10.13 14.15 -2.02
CA LEU A 67 -10.50 12.75 -2.08
C LEU A 67 -11.38 12.46 -3.31
N GLU A 68 -12.41 13.26 -3.54
CA GLU A 68 -13.31 13.14 -4.69
C GLU A 68 -12.55 13.30 -6.01
N PHE A 69 -11.66 14.30 -6.09
CA PHE A 69 -10.80 14.48 -7.27
C PHE A 69 -9.98 13.23 -7.57
N LEU A 70 -9.28 12.67 -6.58
CA LEU A 70 -8.42 11.49 -6.76
C LEU A 70 -9.22 10.23 -7.09
N GLN A 71 -10.38 10.03 -6.46
CA GLN A 71 -11.25 8.87 -6.70
C GLN A 71 -11.89 8.90 -8.09
N ASN A 72 -12.03 10.08 -8.72
CA ASN A 72 -12.53 10.19 -10.08
C ASN A 72 -11.51 9.79 -11.16
N LEU A 73 -10.23 9.64 -10.79
CA LEU A 73 -9.17 9.21 -11.70
C LEU A 73 -8.99 7.69 -11.62
N LYS A 74 -9.39 6.96 -12.67
CA LYS A 74 -9.33 5.49 -12.68
C LYS A 74 -7.90 4.95 -12.68
N CYS A 75 -6.95 5.74 -13.15
CA CYS A 75 -5.52 5.39 -13.11
C CYS A 75 -4.90 5.50 -11.70
N VAL A 76 -5.61 6.08 -10.72
CA VAL A 76 -5.12 6.33 -9.36
C VAL A 76 -5.60 5.25 -8.40
N ASN A 77 -4.65 4.58 -7.74
CA ASN A 77 -4.86 3.77 -6.56
C ASN A 77 -4.45 4.56 -5.33
N LEU A 78 -5.42 4.85 -4.45
CA LEU A 78 -5.22 5.65 -3.25
C LEU A 78 -5.15 4.75 -2.00
N TYR A 79 -4.04 4.87 -1.29
CA TYR A 79 -3.72 4.09 -0.11
C TYR A 79 -3.48 5.00 1.09
N PHE A 80 -3.75 4.48 2.28
CA PHE A 80 -3.49 5.14 3.54
C PHE A 80 -2.58 4.31 4.44
N TYR A 81 -1.61 4.96 5.06
CA TYR A 81 -0.80 4.38 6.13
C TYR A 81 -0.69 5.37 7.30
N LYS A 82 -1.27 4.99 8.45
CA LYS A 82 -1.43 5.88 9.62
C LYS A 82 -0.10 6.46 10.15
N ASP A 83 0.97 5.68 10.09
CA ASP A 83 2.29 6.02 10.64
C ASP A 83 3.25 6.58 9.56
N LEU A 84 2.72 6.97 8.39
CA LEU A 84 3.53 7.48 7.29
C LEU A 84 4.16 8.84 7.64
N HIS A 85 5.48 8.93 7.48
CA HIS A 85 6.21 10.19 7.53
C HIS A 85 7.12 10.44 6.31
N ALA A 86 7.36 9.39 5.52
CA ALA A 86 8.21 9.42 4.35
C ALA A 86 7.61 10.30 3.26
N LYS A 87 8.46 11.03 2.55
CA LYS A 87 8.09 11.83 1.38
C LYS A 87 8.98 11.39 0.25
N CYS A 88 8.37 10.74 -0.73
CA CYS A 88 9.07 10.14 -1.85
C CYS A 88 8.19 10.20 -3.08
N TYR A 89 8.78 10.61 -4.19
CA TYR A 89 8.10 10.72 -5.48
C TYR A 89 8.93 9.96 -6.50
N LEU A 90 8.33 8.99 -7.20
CA LEU A 90 9.07 8.22 -8.19
C LEU A 90 8.24 7.85 -9.41
N ASN A 91 8.91 7.72 -10.54
CA ASN A 91 8.39 7.01 -11.72
C ASN A 91 9.39 5.92 -12.10
N GLU A 92 9.22 5.25 -13.24
CA GLU A 92 10.11 4.16 -13.67
C GLU A 92 11.59 4.55 -13.87
N LYS A 93 11.92 5.85 -13.97
CA LYS A 93 13.27 6.35 -14.26
C LYS A 93 13.91 7.15 -13.14
N LYS A 94 13.13 7.87 -12.35
CA LYS A 94 13.61 8.84 -11.37
C LYS A 94 12.90 8.67 -10.03
N MET A 95 13.62 8.98 -8.96
CA MET A 95 13.10 9.03 -7.59
C MET A 95 13.59 10.31 -6.91
N ILE A 96 12.72 10.95 -6.14
CA ILE A 96 13.01 12.11 -5.31
C ILE A 96 12.66 11.74 -3.87
N ILE A 97 13.67 11.72 -2.99
CA ILE A 97 13.46 11.65 -1.54
C ILE A 97 13.66 13.06 -1.01
N SER A 98 12.69 13.57 -0.25
CA SER A 98 12.65 14.99 0.12
C SER A 98 12.09 15.23 1.52
N SER A 99 12.35 16.41 2.08
CA SER A 99 11.63 16.93 3.24
C SER A 99 10.27 17.56 2.88
N MET A 100 10.07 17.90 1.60
CA MET A 100 8.88 18.60 1.09
C MET A 100 7.67 17.67 1.01
N ASN A 101 6.54 18.08 1.60
CA ASN A 101 5.25 17.43 1.35
C ASN A 101 4.70 17.89 -0.01
N LEU A 102 3.76 17.15 -0.58
CA LEU A 102 3.03 17.62 -1.76
C LEU A 102 1.92 18.60 -1.32
N TYR A 103 2.33 19.73 -0.74
CA TYR A 103 1.50 20.77 -0.15
C TYR A 103 1.83 22.12 -0.80
N GLU A 104 0.81 22.78 -1.36
CA GLU A 104 0.97 24.05 -2.09
C GLU A 104 1.72 25.15 -1.29
N TYR A 105 1.52 25.22 0.03
CA TYR A 105 2.16 26.24 0.87
C TYR A 105 3.65 25.97 1.12
N SER A 106 4.08 24.70 1.14
CA SER A 106 5.47 24.34 1.44
C SER A 106 6.43 24.86 0.37
N GLN A 107 5.96 24.93 -0.87
CA GLN A 107 6.74 25.41 -2.01
C GLN A 107 7.08 26.91 -1.95
N LYS A 108 6.24 27.71 -1.27
CA LYS A 108 6.39 29.18 -1.20
C LYS A 108 7.00 29.67 0.10
N ASN A 109 6.85 28.91 1.19
CA ASN A 109 7.19 29.40 2.54
C ASN A 109 8.24 28.56 3.27
N ASN A 110 8.54 27.34 2.80
CA ASN A 110 9.50 26.46 3.46
C ASN A 110 10.80 26.31 2.66
N ILE A 111 11.89 26.18 3.39
CA ILE A 111 13.17 25.75 2.84
C ILE A 111 13.21 24.23 2.93
N GLU A 112 13.26 23.58 1.79
CA GLU A 112 13.19 22.13 1.65
C GLU A 112 14.47 21.61 0.99
N MET A 113 14.80 20.37 1.30
CA MET A 113 15.98 19.68 0.78
C MET A 113 15.56 18.34 0.24
N GLY A 114 16.14 17.97 -0.90
CA GLY A 114 15.85 16.69 -1.54
C GLY A 114 17.06 16.13 -2.26
N ILE A 115 16.97 14.85 -2.58
CA ILE A 115 17.93 14.14 -3.41
C ILE A 115 17.16 13.54 -4.58
N LEU A 116 17.62 13.83 -5.79
CA LEU A 116 17.21 13.17 -7.01
C LEU A 116 18.11 11.98 -7.29
N ILE A 117 17.50 10.84 -7.55
CA ILE A 117 18.12 9.57 -7.91
C ILE A 117 17.61 9.21 -9.31
N GLU A 118 18.52 9.00 -10.25
CA GLU A 118 18.20 8.56 -11.61
C GLU A 118 18.58 7.08 -11.74
N LYS A 119 17.62 6.22 -12.10
CA LYS A 119 17.79 4.76 -12.09
C LYS A 119 18.94 4.29 -12.98
N ASP A 120 19.14 4.92 -14.13
CA ASP A 120 20.21 4.60 -15.07
C ASP A 120 21.62 4.94 -14.56
N ILE A 121 21.73 5.81 -13.55
CA ILE A 121 23.01 6.21 -12.97
C ILE A 121 23.23 5.66 -11.56
N ASP A 122 22.17 5.47 -10.78
CA ASP A 122 22.20 5.04 -9.38
C ASP A 122 21.24 3.86 -9.16
N GLU A 123 21.31 2.85 -10.03
CA GLU A 123 20.38 1.71 -10.11
C GLU A 123 20.17 1.01 -8.77
N GLN A 124 21.26 0.67 -8.07
CA GLN A 124 21.18 -0.04 -6.80
C GLN A 124 20.44 0.77 -5.72
N ILE A 125 20.67 2.08 -5.63
CA ILE A 125 19.98 2.94 -4.64
C ILE A 125 18.49 3.00 -4.97
N TYR A 126 18.17 3.14 -6.26
CA TYR A 126 16.79 3.17 -6.72
C TYR A 126 16.07 1.85 -6.40
N ASP A 127 16.69 0.71 -6.71
CA ASP A 127 16.09 -0.61 -6.55
C ASP A 127 15.94 -0.97 -5.06
N ASP A 128 16.95 -0.72 -4.22
CA ASP A 128 16.86 -0.92 -2.75
C ASP A 128 15.70 -0.09 -2.15
N ALA A 129 15.57 1.18 -2.56
CA ALA A 129 14.49 2.06 -2.10
C ALA A 129 13.12 1.61 -2.63
N TRP A 130 13.07 1.13 -3.88
CA TRP A 130 11.84 0.60 -4.48
C TRP A 130 11.35 -0.65 -3.75
N GLU A 131 12.23 -1.59 -3.39
CA GLU A 131 11.88 -2.79 -2.63
C GLU A 131 11.23 -2.45 -1.27
N ASP A 132 11.74 -1.44 -0.57
CA ASP A 132 11.17 -1.03 0.72
C ASP A 132 9.81 -0.32 0.55
N ILE A 133 9.66 0.51 -0.49
CA ILE A 133 8.39 1.14 -0.86
C ILE A 133 7.34 0.10 -1.24
N GLU A 134 7.73 -0.88 -2.05
CA GLU A 134 6.88 -1.96 -2.49
C GLU A 134 6.38 -2.78 -1.28
N SER A 135 7.29 -3.15 -0.38
CA SER A 135 6.96 -3.79 0.89
C SER A 135 5.97 -2.97 1.73
N MET A 136 6.17 -1.65 1.84
CA MET A 136 5.26 -0.76 2.56
C MET A 136 3.85 -0.74 1.93
N LEU A 137 3.76 -0.66 0.60
CA LEU A 137 2.50 -0.66 -0.14
C LEU A 137 1.75 -1.99 0.01
N TYR A 138 2.44 -3.14 -0.03
CA TYR A 138 1.77 -4.45 0.04
C TYR A 138 1.47 -4.95 1.46
N HIS A 139 2.19 -4.48 2.48
CA HIS A 139 2.07 -5.02 3.84
C HIS A 139 1.48 -4.07 4.86
N ARG A 140 1.48 -2.76 4.60
CA ARG A 140 1.14 -1.75 5.63
C ARG A 140 0.06 -0.77 5.18
N ALA A 141 -0.06 -0.55 3.89
CA ALA A 141 -1.07 0.32 3.33
C ALA A 141 -2.44 -0.35 3.34
N THR A 142 -3.48 0.43 3.57
CA THR A 142 -4.89 0.03 3.42
C THR A 142 -5.49 0.82 2.27
N ASP A 143 -6.30 0.18 1.43
CA ASP A 143 -7.06 0.89 0.41
C ASP A 143 -7.95 1.94 1.09
N TYR A 144 -7.93 3.17 0.54
CA TYR A 144 -8.63 4.28 1.17
C TYR A 144 -10.16 4.05 1.22
N GLU A 145 -10.70 3.32 0.25
CA GLU A 145 -12.13 2.95 0.18
C GLU A 145 -12.56 2.07 1.37
N ASP A 146 -11.71 1.13 1.78
CA ASP A 146 -11.98 0.24 2.92
C ASP A 146 -12.06 1.01 4.26
N ILE A 147 -11.33 2.13 4.35
CA ILE A 147 -11.36 3.01 5.53
C ILE A 147 -12.70 3.77 5.61
N GLU A 148 -13.27 4.20 4.49
CA GLU A 148 -14.59 4.85 4.47
C GLU A 148 -15.71 3.83 4.69
N ALA A 149 -15.64 2.65 4.08
CA ALA A 149 -16.63 1.58 4.22
C ALA A 149 -16.73 1.05 5.65
N SER A 150 -15.59 0.83 6.32
CA SER A 150 -15.54 0.39 7.72
C SER A 150 -16.08 1.42 8.72
N LYS A 151 -16.13 2.71 8.35
CA LYS A 151 -16.72 3.79 9.16
C LYS A 151 -18.22 3.97 8.91
N GLY A 152 -18.74 3.59 7.74
CA GLY A 152 -20.18 3.54 7.47
C GLY A 152 -20.94 2.53 8.35
N ALA A 153 -20.24 1.52 8.87
CA ALA A 153 -20.78 0.50 9.77
C ALA A 153 -20.79 0.89 11.25
N ASN A 154 -20.08 1.97 11.65
CA ASN A 154 -19.96 2.40 13.05
C ASN A 154 -20.63 3.77 13.29
N LYS A 155 -21.94 3.86 13.05
CA LYS A 155 -22.79 4.80 13.80
C LYS A 155 -23.22 4.12 15.09
N VAL A 156 -22.43 4.34 16.15
CA VAL A 156 -22.77 4.04 17.54
C VAL A 156 -24.09 4.76 17.87
N LYS A 157 -25.17 3.99 17.91
CA LYS A 157 -26.38 4.35 18.66
C LYS A 157 -26.12 3.99 20.12
N THR A 158 -26.27 4.99 20.98
CA THR A 158 -26.39 4.87 22.42
C THR A 158 -27.41 3.78 22.80
N GLU A 159 -26.98 2.81 23.61
CA GLU A 159 -27.82 1.86 24.34
C GLU A 159 -28.74 2.62 25.34
N PRO A 160 -29.96 2.11 25.63
CA PRO A 160 -30.08 0.99 26.57
C PRO A 160 -31.12 -0.10 26.22
N SER A 161 -30.83 -1.30 26.78
CA SER A 161 -31.71 -2.42 27.15
C SER A 161 -32.25 -3.41 26.09
N LYS A 162 -31.81 -4.67 26.25
CA LYS A 162 -32.41 -5.96 25.83
C LYS A 162 -33.80 -6.22 26.49
N PRO A 163 -34.55 -7.31 26.17
CA PRO A 163 -34.38 -8.35 25.12
C PRO A 163 -35.68 -8.71 24.34
N SER A 164 -35.58 -9.38 23.18
CA SER A 164 -36.31 -10.65 22.89
C SER A 164 -36.15 -11.10 21.42
N ALA A 165 -36.53 -12.35 21.19
CA ALA A 165 -36.11 -13.27 20.13
C ALA A 165 -36.81 -13.13 18.77
N ALA A 166 -36.20 -13.82 17.79
CA ALA A 166 -36.80 -14.67 16.73
C ALA A 166 -36.57 -14.25 15.26
N LYS A 167 -35.76 -15.08 14.60
CA LYS A 167 -35.87 -15.69 13.24
C LYS A 167 -36.57 -14.89 12.12
N SER A 168 -35.90 -14.72 10.97
CA SER A 168 -36.15 -15.49 9.73
C SER A 168 -35.44 -14.91 8.50
N ASN A 169 -35.24 -15.80 7.52
CA ASN A 169 -34.44 -15.70 6.30
C ASN A 169 -34.89 -14.63 5.30
N ALA A 170 -33.93 -14.09 4.53
CA ALA A 170 -34.15 -13.82 3.10
C ALA A 170 -32.81 -13.82 2.34
N SER A 171 -32.74 -14.73 1.38
CA SER A 171 -31.68 -14.99 0.43
C SER A 171 -31.56 -13.85 -0.58
N PHE A 172 -30.33 -13.39 -0.84
CA PHE A 172 -30.01 -12.72 -2.10
C PHE A 172 -28.72 -13.31 -2.66
N VAL A 173 -28.90 -14.04 -3.76
CA VAL A 173 -27.85 -14.54 -4.63
C VAL A 173 -27.31 -13.35 -5.43
N VAL A 174 -26.03 -13.03 -5.28
CA VAL A 174 -25.28 -12.13 -6.17
C VAL A 174 -24.14 -12.96 -6.77
N PRO A 175 -23.87 -12.88 -8.09
CA PRO A 175 -22.87 -13.72 -8.74
C PRO A 175 -21.45 -13.38 -8.24
N PRO A 176 -20.53 -14.36 -8.08
CA PRO A 176 -19.17 -14.06 -7.68
C PRO A 176 -18.40 -13.45 -8.85
N GLN A 177 -17.92 -12.21 -8.67
CA GLN A 177 -16.87 -11.61 -9.49
C GLN A 177 -15.51 -11.90 -8.82
N PRO A 178 -14.45 -12.26 -9.57
CA PRO A 178 -13.20 -12.76 -9.02
C PRO A 178 -12.28 -11.59 -8.63
N ASN A 179 -12.37 -11.12 -7.39
CA ASN A 179 -11.24 -10.46 -6.72
C ASN A 179 -11.39 -10.49 -5.19
N THR A 180 -11.72 -11.67 -4.66
CA THR A 180 -11.83 -11.86 -3.20
C THR A 180 -10.42 -11.90 -2.61
N PHE A 181 -10.05 -10.87 -1.86
CA PHE A 181 -8.94 -10.94 -0.91
C PHE A 181 -9.12 -12.18 -0.03
N VAL A 182 -8.27 -13.20 -0.24
CA VAL A 182 -8.28 -14.41 0.59
C VAL A 182 -7.31 -14.18 1.76
N PRO A 183 -7.81 -14.09 3.01
CA PRO A 183 -6.94 -13.89 4.17
C PRO A 183 -6.14 -15.17 4.48
N GLY A 184 -4.86 -15.00 4.81
CA GLY A 184 -3.95 -16.04 5.32
C GLY A 184 -3.21 -15.57 6.58
N PHE A 185 -2.23 -16.34 7.03
CA PHE A 185 -1.51 -16.10 8.29
C PHE A 185 -0.01 -16.35 8.14
N CYS A 186 0.81 -15.54 8.79
CA CYS A 186 2.25 -15.76 8.80
C CYS A 186 2.58 -17.08 9.50
N ILE A 187 3.29 -17.98 8.83
CA ILE A 187 3.63 -19.30 9.39
C ILE A 187 4.52 -19.20 10.64
N ARG A 188 5.25 -18.09 10.84
CA ARG A 188 6.13 -17.91 11.99
C ARG A 188 5.48 -17.20 13.18
N THR A 189 4.66 -16.19 12.91
CA THR A 189 4.13 -15.27 13.94
C THR A 189 2.62 -15.36 14.12
N GLY A 190 1.90 -16.00 13.19
CA GLY A 190 0.44 -16.14 13.24
C GLY A 190 -0.32 -14.84 12.91
N VAL A 191 0.37 -13.75 12.56
CA VAL A 191 -0.29 -12.50 12.18
C VAL A 191 -1.01 -12.64 10.84
N PRO A 192 -2.20 -12.03 10.65
CA PRO A 192 -2.89 -12.06 9.36
C PRO A 192 -2.06 -11.40 8.24
N ILE A 193 -1.97 -12.07 7.09
CA ILE A 193 -1.31 -11.59 5.85
C ILE A 193 -2.13 -12.08 4.64
N PRO A 194 -1.92 -11.58 3.40
CA PRO A 194 -2.56 -12.17 2.23
C PRO A 194 -2.22 -13.65 2.07
N PHE A 195 -3.20 -14.47 1.69
CA PHE A 195 -2.95 -15.88 1.42
C PHE A 195 -2.16 -16.05 0.11
N ASN A 196 -0.88 -16.40 0.23
CA ASN A 196 0.03 -16.72 -0.86
C ASN A 196 1.03 -17.79 -0.41
N ILE A 197 0.91 -18.99 -1.00
CA ILE A 197 1.77 -20.14 -0.70
C ILE A 197 3.25 -19.86 -0.98
N GLU A 198 3.58 -19.02 -1.96
CA GLU A 198 4.96 -18.62 -2.27
C GLU A 198 5.52 -17.58 -1.29
N LYS A 199 4.63 -16.86 -0.58
CA LYS A 199 5.01 -15.80 0.37
C LYS A 199 4.30 -16.00 1.73
N PRO A 200 4.59 -17.09 2.46
CA PRO A 200 3.83 -17.46 3.66
C PRO A 200 4.28 -16.76 4.95
N LEU A 201 5.27 -15.86 4.86
CA LEU A 201 5.86 -15.13 5.98
C LEU A 201 5.47 -13.65 5.93
N SER A 202 5.23 -13.06 7.10
CA SER A 202 5.21 -11.60 7.25
C SER A 202 6.62 -11.03 7.05
N TYR A 203 6.72 -9.74 6.73
CA TYR A 203 7.99 -9.08 6.43
C TYR A 203 9.07 -9.27 7.53
N ASP A 204 8.71 -9.08 8.80
CA ASP A 204 9.68 -9.23 9.91
C ASP A 204 10.13 -10.69 10.07
N ALA A 205 9.23 -11.64 9.81
CA ALA A 205 9.55 -13.06 9.83
C ALA A 205 10.42 -13.45 8.64
N TYR A 206 10.15 -12.90 7.44
CA TYR A 206 10.95 -13.09 6.23
C TYR A 206 12.35 -12.49 6.37
N LYS A 207 12.51 -11.30 6.94
CA LYS A 207 13.84 -10.69 7.20
C LYS A 207 14.74 -11.61 8.04
N GLN A 208 14.15 -12.28 9.03
CA GLN A 208 14.88 -13.25 9.85
C GLN A 208 15.15 -14.54 9.08
N TRP A 209 14.16 -15.05 8.35
CA TRP A 209 14.31 -16.24 7.52
C TRP A 209 15.38 -16.07 6.43
N ASN A 210 15.42 -14.92 5.74
CA ASN A 210 16.32 -14.60 4.64
C ASN A 210 17.81 -14.60 5.04
N LYS A 211 18.12 -14.57 6.34
CA LYS A 211 19.49 -14.75 6.85
C LYS A 211 19.97 -16.19 6.76
N TYR A 212 19.06 -17.15 6.93
CA TYR A 212 19.35 -18.57 6.99
C TYR A 212 18.91 -19.31 5.72
N LYS A 213 17.85 -18.83 5.06
CA LYS A 213 17.29 -19.34 3.79
C LYS A 213 16.98 -20.85 3.81
N ASP A 214 16.64 -21.39 4.97
CA ASP A 214 16.28 -22.79 5.13
C ASP A 214 14.77 -23.00 4.84
N PRO A 215 14.39 -23.56 3.67
CA PRO A 215 13.00 -23.69 3.27
C PRO A 215 12.21 -24.72 4.10
N ASP A 216 12.90 -25.67 4.74
CA ASP A 216 12.31 -26.75 5.51
C ASP A 216 12.32 -26.48 7.02
N TYR A 217 12.80 -25.31 7.43
CA TYR A 217 12.78 -24.87 8.81
C TYR A 217 11.35 -24.99 9.42
N PRO A 218 11.16 -25.72 10.53
CA PRO A 218 9.86 -25.89 11.16
C PRO A 218 9.29 -24.58 11.71
N GLU A 219 8.08 -24.24 11.27
CA GLU A 219 7.34 -23.03 11.62
C GLU A 219 6.17 -23.33 12.56
N LYS A 220 5.57 -22.27 13.11
CA LYS A 220 4.66 -22.38 14.26
C LYS A 220 3.19 -22.38 13.89
N TYR A 221 2.82 -21.89 12.71
CA TYR A 221 1.43 -21.65 12.30
C TYR A 221 1.14 -22.16 10.90
N CYS A 222 -0.13 -22.44 10.64
CA CYS A 222 -0.67 -22.75 9.32
C CYS A 222 -0.98 -21.48 8.53
N HIS A 223 -0.48 -21.37 7.30
CA HIS A 223 -0.72 -20.20 6.46
C HIS A 223 -2.20 -20.02 6.08
N PHE A 224 -2.95 -21.11 5.94
CA PHE A 224 -4.36 -21.07 5.58
C PHE A 224 -5.29 -20.80 6.76
N SER A 225 -5.09 -21.50 7.88
CA SER A 225 -6.03 -21.50 9.01
C SER A 225 -5.57 -20.66 10.21
N GLY A 226 -4.29 -20.29 10.29
CA GLY A 226 -3.72 -19.55 11.41
C GLY A 226 -3.54 -20.37 12.69
N GLU A 227 -3.90 -21.65 12.70
CA GLU A 227 -3.73 -22.53 13.85
C GLU A 227 -2.26 -22.91 14.06
N LEU A 228 -1.91 -23.28 15.29
CA LEU A 228 -0.57 -23.78 15.62
C LEU A 228 -0.29 -25.05 14.81
N SER A 229 0.83 -25.06 14.09
CA SER A 229 1.28 -26.21 13.29
C SER A 229 2.21 -27.14 14.06
N ASN A 230 2.71 -26.74 15.24
CA ASN A 230 3.64 -27.53 16.05
C ASN A 230 4.88 -28.02 15.26
N GLY A 231 5.36 -27.23 14.30
CA GLY A 231 6.51 -27.59 13.45
C GLY A 231 6.16 -28.37 12.18
N GLU A 232 4.88 -28.63 11.91
CA GLU A 232 4.43 -29.33 10.70
C GLU A 232 4.35 -28.45 9.45
N THR A 233 4.62 -27.15 9.57
CA THR A 233 4.68 -26.20 8.45
C THR A 233 6.08 -25.65 8.26
N SER A 234 6.40 -25.23 7.05
CA SER A 234 7.67 -24.61 6.67
C SER A 234 7.44 -23.67 5.48
N VAL A 235 8.47 -22.98 4.98
CA VAL A 235 8.34 -22.19 3.74
C VAL A 235 8.03 -23.08 2.54
N SER A 236 8.61 -24.29 2.48
CA SER A 236 8.30 -25.29 1.45
C SER A 236 6.90 -25.90 1.60
N HIS A 237 6.37 -25.96 2.83
CA HIS A 237 5.05 -26.55 3.14
C HIS A 237 4.27 -25.65 4.11
N PRO A 238 3.73 -24.51 3.65
CA PRO A 238 3.21 -23.47 4.56
C PRO A 238 1.81 -23.77 5.11
N VAL A 239 1.11 -24.77 4.58
CA VAL A 239 -0.26 -25.12 4.96
C VAL A 239 -0.30 -26.55 5.52
N LEU A 240 -0.97 -26.72 6.66
CA LEU A 240 -1.17 -28.04 7.27
C LEU A 240 -1.86 -29.01 6.30
N ARG A 241 -1.44 -30.28 6.29
CA ARG A 241 -1.97 -31.33 5.41
C ARG A 241 -3.50 -31.44 5.42
N LYS A 242 -4.12 -31.28 6.59
CA LYS A 242 -5.59 -31.31 6.75
C LYS A 242 -6.32 -30.18 6.03
N ASN A 243 -5.64 -29.07 5.77
CA ASN A 243 -6.17 -27.87 5.12
C ASN A 243 -5.73 -27.72 3.66
N TRP A 244 -4.74 -28.49 3.20
CA TRP A 244 -4.17 -28.39 1.85
C TRP A 244 -5.23 -28.47 0.74
N LYS A 245 -6.18 -29.40 0.85
CA LYS A 245 -7.27 -29.56 -0.15
C LYS A 245 -8.22 -28.35 -0.21
N LYS A 246 -8.37 -27.62 0.90
CA LYS A 246 -9.22 -26.42 0.97
C LYS A 246 -8.46 -25.17 0.54
N ALA A 247 -7.15 -25.16 0.71
CA ALA A 247 -6.27 -24.06 0.34
C ALA A 247 -5.97 -23.99 -1.17
N ASN A 248 -6.12 -25.11 -1.89
CA ASN A 248 -5.88 -25.23 -3.34
C ASN A 248 -7.17 -25.30 -4.19
N ASN A 249 -8.33 -25.07 -3.59
CA ASN A 249 -9.64 -25.02 -4.25
C ASN A 249 -10.14 -23.58 -4.31
#